data_AF-A0A848TUE8-F1
#
_entry.id   AF-A0A848TUE8-F1
#
_cell.length_a   1.000
_cell.length_b   1.000
_cell.length_c   1.000
_cell.angle_alpha   90.00
_cell.angle_beta   90.00
_cell.angle_gamma   90.00
#
_symmetry.space_group_name_H-M   'P 1'
#
loop_
_entity.id
_entity.type
_entity.pdbx_description
1 polymer ?
#
loop_
_entity_poly.entity_id
_entity_poly.type
_entity_poly.pdbx_seq_one_letter_code
_entity_poly.pdbx_strand_id
1 'polypeptide(L)'
;MADAKKQRKQEVYTLVVQVGRKAGDGLPEGATGAGLLCYSSGVDEDEAVREAVAILKTAGLAPLDVTGYGTLQDRIAQDHEISDE
;
A
#
# COMPACT_ATOMS: atom_id res chain seq x y z
N MET A 1 38.18 1.06 0.73
CA MET A 1 37.20 -0.01 0.45
C MET A 1 35.96 0.31 1.26
N ALA A 2 35.04 1.08 0.69
CA ALA A 2 33.79 1.41 1.38
C ALA A 2 32.83 0.24 1.13
N ASP A 3 32.43 -0.43 2.20
CA ASP A 3 31.35 -1.41 2.22
C ASP A 3 30.19 -0.91 1.36
N ALA A 4 29.94 -1.60 0.26
CA ALA A 4 28.71 -1.46 -0.50
C ALA A 4 27.57 -1.89 0.44
N LYS A 5 27.04 -0.92 1.19
CA LYS A 5 25.88 -1.04 2.08
C LYS A 5 24.82 -1.78 1.28
N LYS A 6 24.69 -3.08 1.54
CA LYS A 6 23.86 -4.04 0.80
C LYS A 6 22.54 -3.33 0.48
N GLN A 7 22.35 -2.90 -0.76
CA GLN A 7 21.12 -2.22 -1.17
C GLN A 7 19.99 -3.16 -0.78
N ARG A 8 19.22 -2.81 0.25
CA ARG A 8 18.02 -3.54 0.60
C ARG A 8 17.11 -3.32 -0.60
N LYS A 9 16.92 -4.38 -1.39
CA LYS A 9 16.07 -4.30 -2.58
C LYS A 9 14.68 -3.90 -2.08
N GLN A 10 14.14 -2.83 -2.66
CA GLN A 10 12.75 -2.51 -2.46
C GLN A 10 11.92 -3.63 -3.07
N GLU A 11 10.90 -4.05 -2.34
CA GLU A 11 9.89 -5.00 -2.79
C GLU A 11 8.54 -4.28 -2.88
N VAL A 12 7.62 -4.85 -3.64
CA VAL A 12 6.26 -4.31 -3.80
C VAL A 12 5.32 -5.12 -2.94
N TYR A 13 4.66 -4.44 -2.02
CA TYR A 13 3.69 -4.99 -1.09
C TYR A 13 2.28 -4.70 -1.59
N THR A 14 1.40 -5.69 -1.44
CA THR A 14 -0.04 -5.49 -1.65
C THR A 14 -0.68 -5.03 -0.35
N LEU A 15 -1.29 -3.85 -0.36
CA LEU A 15 -1.96 -3.26 0.80
C LEU A 15 -3.43 -3.01 0.46
N VAL A 16 -4.34 -3.38 1.36
CA VAL A 16 -5.73 -2.92 1.33
C VAL A 16 -5.87 -1.80 2.34
N VAL A 17 -6.15 -0.59 1.86
CA VAL A 17 -6.31 0.60 2.68
C VAL A 17 -7.76 1.02 2.71
N GLN A 18 -8.35 1.07 3.90
CA GLN A 18 -9.68 1.64 4.10
C GLN A 18 -9.53 3.13 4.33
N VAL A 19 -10.28 3.94 3.59
CA VAL A 19 -10.33 5.40 3.76
C VAL A 19 -11.73 5.84 4.15
N GLY A 20 -11.81 6.81 5.06
CA GLY A 20 -13.06 7.43 5.48
C GLY A 20 -13.39 8.66 4.63
N ARG A 21 -14.67 9.03 4.60
CA ARG A 21 -15.13 10.24 3.94
C ARG A 21 -14.67 11.51 4.66
N LYS A 22 -14.18 12.48 3.89
CA LYS A 22 -13.75 13.81 4.33
C LYS A 22 -14.09 14.87 3.26
N ALA A 23 -14.20 16.13 3.69
CA ALA A 23 -14.33 17.24 2.75
C ALA A 23 -13.12 17.33 1.83
N GLY A 24 -13.36 17.39 0.51
CA GLY A 24 -12.30 17.53 -0.50
C GLY A 24 -11.48 16.28 -0.79
N ASP A 25 -11.92 15.09 -0.35
CA ASP A 25 -11.21 13.82 -0.57
C ASP A 25 -11.35 13.22 -1.99
N GLY A 26 -12.16 13.84 -2.85
CA GLY A 26 -12.40 13.37 -4.22
C GLY A 26 -13.24 12.10 -4.35
N LEU A 27 -13.78 11.54 -3.26
CA LEU A 27 -14.64 10.36 -3.33
C LEU A 27 -16.01 10.69 -3.97
N PRO A 28 -16.67 9.71 -4.63
CA PRO A 28 -17.98 9.90 -5.24
C PRO A 28 -19.04 10.44 -4.27
N GLU A 29 -20.04 11.13 -4.81
CA GLU A 29 -21.17 11.63 -4.02
C GLU A 29 -21.91 10.47 -3.33
N GLY A 30 -22.28 10.65 -2.06
CA GLY A 30 -22.96 9.64 -1.25
C GLY A 30 -22.04 8.54 -0.68
N ALA A 31 -20.76 8.50 -1.06
CA ALA A 31 -19.81 7.55 -0.47
C ALA A 31 -19.48 7.89 0.98
N THR A 32 -19.45 6.88 1.85
CA THR A 32 -19.03 7.00 3.26
C THR A 32 -17.54 6.74 3.47
N GLY A 33 -16.86 6.24 2.44
CA GLY A 33 -15.46 5.86 2.42
C GLY A 33 -15.13 5.07 1.16
N ALA A 34 -13.96 4.46 1.13
CA ALA A 34 -13.56 3.53 0.08
C ALA A 34 -12.59 2.47 0.60
N GLY A 35 -12.56 1.31 -0.06
CA GLY A 35 -11.46 0.34 0.04
C GLY A 35 -10.55 0.52 -1.15
N LEU A 36 -9.26 0.75 -0.90
CA LEU A 36 -8.24 0.96 -1.93
C LEU A 36 -7.27 -0.21 -1.91
N LEU A 37 -7.09 -0.87 -3.06
CA LEU A 37 -5.99 -1.80 -3.26
C LEU A 37 -4.77 -1.01 -3.74
N CYS A 38 -3.73 -0.96 -2.91
CA CYS A 38 -2.51 -0.20 -3.16
C CYS A 38 -1.32 -1.15 -3.31
N TYR A 39 -0.54 -0.99 -4.37
CA TYR A 39 0.76 -1.62 -4.53
C TYR A 39 1.83 -0.60 -4.13
N SER A 40 2.46 -0.81 -2.97
CA SER A 40 3.42 0.14 -2.38
C SER A 40 4.81 -0.46 -2.29
N SER A 41 5.83 0.30 -2.64
CA SER A 41 7.22 -0.12 -2.53
C SER A 41 7.78 0.15 -1.13
N GLY A 42 8.55 -0.79 -0.57
CA GLY A 42 9.27 -0.60 0.68
C GLY A 42 10.41 -1.60 0.83
N VAL A 43 11.37 -1.32 1.71
CA VAL A 43 12.40 -2.29 2.12
C VAL A 43 11.82 -3.36 3.07
N ASP A 44 10.70 -3.05 3.70
CA ASP A 44 9.85 -3.93 4.51
C ASP A 44 8.39 -3.46 4.38
N GLU A 45 7.45 -4.27 4.89
CA GLU A 45 6.02 -3.95 4.82
C GLU A 45 5.66 -2.69 5.61
N ASP A 46 6.31 -2.46 6.75
CA ASP A 46 6.05 -1.28 7.59
C ASP A 46 6.43 0.03 6.88
N GLU A 47 7.54 0.05 6.13
CA GLU A 47 7.90 1.19 5.28
C GLU A 47 6.86 1.37 4.17
N ALA A 48 6.49 0.30 3.47
CA ALA A 48 5.49 0.37 2.40
C ALA A 48 4.14 0.93 2.90
N VAL A 49 3.72 0.54 4.11
CA VAL A 49 2.52 1.06 4.79
C VAL A 49 2.68 2.54 5.13
N ARG A 50 3.81 2.92 5.73
CA ARG A 50 4.07 4.31 6.14
C ARG A 50 4.04 5.27 4.95
N GLU A 51 4.71 4.90 3.86
CA GLU A 51 4.76 5.70 2.64
C GLU A 51 3.40 5.77 1.94
N ALA A 52 2.67 4.66 1.86
CA ALA A 52 1.31 4.66 1.31
C ALA A 52 0.38 5.59 2.10
N VAL A 53 0.40 5.51 3.44
CA VAL A 53 -0.40 6.39 4.31
C VAL A 53 -0.01 7.86 4.14
N ALA A 54 1.29 8.16 4.01
CA ALA A 54 1.77 9.52 3.80
C ALA A 54 1.28 10.10 2.46
N ILE A 55 1.34 9.32 1.39
CA ILE A 55 0.85 9.72 0.07
C ILE A 55 -0.67 9.95 0.08
N LEU A 56 -1.45 9.02 0.66
CA LEU A 56 -2.91 9.15 0.74
C LEU A 56 -3.33 10.40 1.53
N LYS A 57 -2.65 10.69 2.65
CA LYS A 57 -2.88 11.93 3.42
C LYS A 57 -2.55 13.18 2.61
N THR A 58 -1.46 13.16 1.86
CA THR A 58 -1.05 14.26 0.96
C THR A 58 -2.08 14.46 -0.15
N ALA A 59 -2.70 13.39 -0.65
CA ALA A 59 -3.79 13.42 -1.62
C ALA A 59 -5.14 13.85 -1.03
N GLY A 60 -5.22 14.15 0.27
CA GLY A 60 -6.44 14.62 0.94
C GLY A 60 -7.38 13.51 1.41
N LEU A 61 -7.03 12.23 1.22
CA LEU A 61 -7.76 11.08 1.72
C LEU A 61 -7.56 10.90 3.23
N ALA A 62 -8.46 10.17 3.88
CA ALA A 62 -8.40 9.89 5.31
C ALA A 62 -8.23 8.38 5.56
N PRO A 63 -6.99 7.84 5.58
CA PRO A 63 -6.74 6.44 5.91
C PRO A 63 -7.23 6.10 7.32
N LEU A 64 -7.96 4.99 7.45
CA LEU A 64 -8.52 4.48 8.71
C LEU A 64 -7.80 3.21 9.14
N ASP A 65 -7.66 2.26 8.23
CA ASP A 65 -7.09 0.94 8.47
C ASP A 65 -6.27 0.50 7.26
N VAL A 66 -5.19 -0.25 7.52
CA VAL A 66 -4.30 -0.79 6.48
C VAL A 66 -4.05 -2.26 6.77
N THR A 67 -4.39 -3.12 5.83
CA THR A 67 -4.11 -4.55 5.88
C THR A 67 -3.06 -4.91 4.83
N GLY A 68 -1.95 -5.53 5.25
CA GLY A 68 -0.90 -6.04 4.37
C GLY A 68 -1.16 -7.47 3.91
N TYR A 69 -0.85 -7.76 2.65
CA TYR A 69 -0.91 -9.09 2.04
C TYR A 69 0.48 -9.58 1.57
N GLY A 70 1.55 -8.96 2.08
CA GLY A 70 2.92 -9.30 1.69
C GLY A 70 3.27 -8.95 0.25
N THR A 71 4.39 -9.51 -0.19
CA THR A 71 4.95 -9.28 -1.53
C THR A 71 4.29 -10.18 -2.59
N LEU A 72 4.61 -9.92 -3.86
CA LEU A 72 4.25 -10.83 -4.95
C LEU A 72 4.70 -12.27 -4.68
N GLN A 73 5.92 -12.45 -4.15
CA GLN A 73 6.46 -13.79 -3.85
C GLN A 73 5.68 -14.48 -2.74
N ASP A 74 5.30 -13.75 -1.69
CA ASP A 74 4.49 -14.28 -0.59
C ASP A 74 3.11 -14.73 -1.10
N ARG A 75 2.51 -13.96 -2.00
CA ARG A 75 1.20 -14.28 -2.60
C ARG A 75 1.27 -15.49 -3.53
N ILE A 76 2.32 -15.63 -4.33
CA ILE A 76 2.57 -16.82 -5.14
C ILE A 76 2.75 -18.05 -4.23
N ALA A 77 3.50 -17.90 -3.12
CA ALA A 77 3.70 -18.98 -2.16
C ALA A 77 2.41 -19.39 -1.42
N GLN A 78 1.43 -18.49 -1.34
CA GLN A 78 0.09 -18.75 -0.80
C GLN A 78 -0.89 -19.31 -1.85
N ASP A 79 -0.43 -19.65 -3.05
CA ASP A 79 -1.25 -20.18 -4.16
C ASP A 79 -2.40 -19.24 -4.55
N HIS A 80 -2.20 -17.93 -4.38
CA HIS A 80 -3.18 -16.93 -4.81
C HIS A 80 -3.21 -16.84 -6.34
N GLU A 81 -4.41 -16.70 -6.92
CA GLU A 81 -4.56 -16.41 -8.35
C GLU A 81 -4.07 -14.98 -8.62
N ILE A 82 -3.05 -14.86 -9.47
CA ILE A 82 -2.46 -13.59 -9.89
C ILE A 82 -2.54 -13.56 -11.41
N SER A 83 -3.33 -12.62 -11.93
CA SER A 83 -3.39 -12.40 -13.38
C SER A 83 -2.06 -11.85 -13.88
N ASP A 84 -1.68 -12.20 -15.12
CA ASP A 84 -0.50 -11.66 -15.80
C ASP A 84 -0.68 -10.21 -16.31
N GLU A 85 -1.87 -9.63 -16.11
CA GLU A 85 -2.25 -8.27 -16.55
C GLU A 85 -2.00 -7.17 -15.50
#